data_AF-A0A7D5K191-F1
#
_entry.id   AF-A0A7D5K191-F1
#
_cell.length_a   1.000
_cell.length_b   1.000
_cell.length_c   1.000
_cell.angle_alpha   90.00
_cell.angle_beta   90.00
_cell.angle_gamma   90.00
#
_symmetry.space_group_name_H-M   'P 1'
#
loop_
_entity.id
_entity.type
_entity.pdbx_description
1 polymer ?
#
loop_
_entity_poly.entity_id
_entity_poly.type
_entity_poly.pdbx_seq_one_letter_code
_entity_poly.pdbx_strand_id
1 'polypeptide(L)'
;MKLEPRASLVEIRLEWKPFKADDVDRDDIPICELNLRLSPDERRESEWSDRQLMFLQAVYNGQQLRYDSLEYNLLHDSMIRLQDTVGVSSDAVRDLIDADLLRDDTDHPYRLYTVTPGGRSVIGESYRQGVDCRHGAGDLKESSEHVLAVEVARLYLEQEYVANPESPVSTVVPYFDIDEGRRLDIAALDESGDVRIAVEAERVNNDIARAVPDDYDKMAAIDPDEVIWVVMTIDDAHDVLEVLNNPLEGSPRVEKSYARTTLPQQFRLDAPGMADIIPVDRLRNQPGE
;
A
#
# COMPACT_ATOMS: atom_id res chain seq x y z
N MET A 1 57.51 -58.70 14.22
CA MET A 1 57.44 -57.28 13.78
C MET A 1 57.03 -57.24 12.32
N LYS A 2 55.76 -56.92 12.05
CA LYS A 2 55.24 -56.26 10.84
C LYS A 2 53.73 -56.12 11.05
N LEU A 3 53.32 -54.95 11.52
CA LEU A 3 51.93 -54.53 11.60
C LEU A 3 51.50 -54.11 10.18
N GLU A 4 50.37 -54.64 9.72
CA GLU A 4 49.75 -54.19 8.47
C GLU A 4 49.08 -52.83 8.65
N PRO A 5 49.04 -51.97 7.61
CA PRO A 5 48.49 -50.63 7.73
C PRO A 5 46.96 -50.63 7.66
N ARG A 6 46.39 -49.72 8.47
CA ARG A 6 44.96 -49.46 8.69
C ARG A 6 44.22 -49.05 7.41
N ALA A 7 42.94 -49.43 7.37
CA ALA A 7 41.95 -48.97 6.41
C ALA A 7 41.94 -47.44 6.27
N SER A 8 41.94 -46.96 5.03
CA SER A 8 41.84 -45.56 4.65
C SER A 8 40.46 -45.00 4.99
N LEU A 9 40.45 -43.87 5.71
CA LEU A 9 39.28 -43.00 5.86
C LEU A 9 38.86 -42.49 4.47
N VAL A 10 37.60 -42.72 4.11
CA VAL A 10 36.96 -42.08 2.96
C VAL A 10 36.63 -40.65 3.36
N GLU A 11 37.36 -39.67 2.83
CA GLU A 11 36.97 -38.27 2.92
C GLU A 11 35.75 -38.04 2.03
N ILE A 12 34.57 -37.86 2.65
CA ILE A 12 33.39 -37.35 1.97
C ILE A 12 33.59 -35.83 1.82
N ARG A 13 34.05 -35.39 0.66
CA ARG A 13 33.98 -33.98 0.26
C ARG A 13 32.52 -33.68 -0.11
N LEU A 14 31.79 -33.05 0.79
CA LEU A 14 30.56 -32.36 0.42
C LEU A 14 30.96 -31.11 -0.36
N GLU A 15 30.74 -31.14 -1.67
CA GLU A 15 30.81 -29.93 -2.49
C GLU A 15 29.68 -28.99 -2.06
N TRP A 16 30.01 -27.99 -1.25
CA TRP A 16 29.12 -26.86 -1.00
C TRP A 16 29.02 -26.05 -2.29
N LYS A 17 27.93 -26.23 -3.03
CA LYS A 17 27.55 -25.27 -4.06
C LYS A 17 26.99 -24.03 -3.37
N PRO A 18 27.47 -22.82 -3.70
CA PRO A 18 26.89 -21.60 -3.18
C PRO A 18 25.42 -21.53 -3.62
N PHE A 19 24.53 -21.49 -2.65
CA PHE A 19 23.11 -21.22 -2.85
C PHE A 19 22.97 -19.80 -3.40
N LYS A 20 22.37 -19.64 -4.57
CA LYS A 20 21.94 -18.33 -5.07
C LYS A 20 20.55 -18.06 -4.55
N ALA A 21 20.32 -16.88 -3.98
CA ALA A 21 18.99 -16.45 -3.55
C ALA A 21 17.97 -16.50 -4.71
N ASP A 22 18.43 -16.30 -5.95
CA ASP A 22 17.62 -16.35 -7.18
C ASP A 22 17.08 -17.75 -7.53
N ASP A 23 17.52 -18.82 -6.84
CA ASP A 23 17.06 -20.19 -7.10
C ASP A 23 15.81 -20.57 -6.29
N VAL A 24 15.30 -19.69 -5.42
CA VAL A 24 14.06 -19.90 -4.66
C VAL A 24 12.92 -19.17 -5.35
N ASP A 25 11.89 -19.90 -5.76
CA ASP A 25 10.64 -19.28 -6.19
C ASP A 25 10.02 -18.54 -5.01
N ARG A 26 9.67 -17.27 -5.19
CA ARG A 26 8.99 -16.49 -4.15
C ARG A 26 7.72 -17.20 -3.72
N ASP A 27 7.03 -17.92 -4.61
CA ASP A 27 5.82 -18.68 -4.28
C ASP A 27 6.05 -19.81 -3.27
N ASP A 28 7.30 -20.24 -3.07
CA ASP A 28 7.67 -21.23 -2.07
C ASP A 28 8.09 -20.60 -0.71
N ILE A 29 8.06 -19.27 -0.58
CA ILE A 29 8.42 -18.54 0.65
C ILE A 29 7.14 -18.10 1.39
N PRO A 30 6.75 -18.79 2.49
CA PRO A 30 5.60 -18.36 3.29
C PRO A 30 5.95 -17.17 4.17
N ILE A 31 4.93 -16.48 4.69
CA ILE A 31 5.12 -15.55 5.80
C ILE A 31 5.66 -16.30 7.03
N CYS A 32 6.74 -15.79 7.62
CA CYS A 32 7.41 -16.48 8.73
C CYS A 32 6.97 -16.00 10.11
N GLU A 33 6.54 -14.73 10.22
CA GLU A 33 6.19 -14.09 11.49
C GLU A 33 4.80 -13.44 11.45
N LEU A 34 3.85 -14.00 12.21
CA LEU A 34 2.52 -13.41 12.35
C LEU A 34 2.42 -12.38 13.47
N ASN A 35 3.23 -12.49 14.53
CA ASN A 35 3.19 -11.56 15.66
C ASN A 35 1.79 -11.40 16.31
N LEU A 36 0.96 -12.46 16.29
CA LEU A 36 -0.34 -12.45 16.94
C LEU A 36 -0.18 -12.28 18.46
N ARG A 37 -0.70 -11.17 18.99
CA ARG A 37 -0.49 -10.76 20.39
C ARG A 37 -1.26 -11.61 21.40
N LEU A 38 -2.33 -12.26 20.96
CA LEU A 38 -3.17 -13.09 21.83
C LEU A 38 -2.40 -14.32 22.33
N SER A 39 -2.52 -14.58 23.63
CA SER A 39 -2.04 -15.79 24.27
C SER A 39 -2.82 -17.03 23.82
N PRO A 40 -2.26 -18.25 23.98
CA PRO A 40 -2.97 -19.48 23.67
C PRO A 40 -4.30 -19.67 24.42
N ASP A 41 -4.46 -19.09 25.62
CA ASP A 41 -5.72 -19.12 26.37
C ASP A 41 -6.74 -18.17 25.74
N GLU A 42 -6.36 -16.92 25.45
CA GLU A 42 -7.24 -15.93 24.81
C GLU A 42 -7.74 -16.41 23.44
N ARG A 43 -6.89 -17.09 22.65
CA ARG A 43 -7.29 -17.68 21.37
C ARG A 43 -8.30 -18.83 21.54
N ARG A 44 -8.21 -19.59 22.63
CA ARG A 44 -9.16 -20.68 22.94
C ARG A 44 -10.51 -20.15 23.43
N GLU A 45 -10.52 -18.99 24.07
CA GLU A 45 -11.74 -18.32 24.55
C GLU A 45 -12.40 -17.45 23.48
N SER A 46 -11.70 -17.16 22.38
CA SER A 46 -12.22 -16.42 21.23
C SER A 46 -13.41 -17.14 20.57
N GLU A 47 -14.38 -16.36 20.12
CA GLU A 47 -15.45 -16.82 19.23
C GLU A 47 -14.92 -17.23 17.84
N TRP A 48 -13.79 -16.65 17.44
CA TRP A 48 -13.15 -16.88 16.15
C TRP A 48 -12.12 -17.99 16.21
N SER A 49 -12.07 -18.81 15.15
CA SER A 49 -11.07 -19.85 15.04
C SER A 49 -9.65 -19.30 15.01
N ASP A 50 -8.67 -20.11 15.44
CA ASP A 50 -7.26 -19.73 15.42
C ASP A 50 -6.80 -19.29 14.01
N ARG A 51 -7.29 -19.94 12.96
CA ARG A 51 -7.00 -19.55 11.55
C ARG A 51 -7.60 -18.21 11.17
N GLN A 52 -8.80 -17.88 11.62
CA GLN A 52 -9.40 -16.56 11.40
C GLN A 52 -8.62 -15.46 12.12
N LEU A 53 -8.21 -15.69 13.37
CA LEU A 53 -7.38 -14.75 14.13
C LEU A 53 -6.00 -14.56 13.46
N MET A 54 -5.36 -15.65 13.03
CA MET A 54 -4.11 -15.61 12.28
C MET A 54 -4.26 -14.85 10.96
N PHE A 55 -5.37 -15.03 10.24
CA PHE A 55 -5.63 -14.33 8.98
C PHE A 55 -5.85 -12.83 9.19
N LEU A 56 -6.64 -12.43 10.19
CA LEU A 56 -6.77 -11.02 10.57
C LEU A 56 -5.40 -10.40 10.87
N GLN A 57 -4.58 -11.06 11.67
CA GLN A 57 -3.22 -10.58 11.94
C GLN A 57 -2.35 -10.56 10.69
N ALA A 58 -2.49 -11.54 9.80
CA ALA A 58 -1.72 -11.62 8.57
C ALA A 58 -2.01 -10.43 7.65
N VAL A 59 -3.30 -10.14 7.43
CA VAL A 59 -3.77 -8.98 6.67
C VAL A 59 -3.29 -7.69 7.32
N TYR A 60 -3.41 -7.59 8.66
CA TYR A 60 -2.97 -6.41 9.39
C TYR A 60 -1.47 -6.12 9.18
N ASN A 61 -0.62 -7.14 9.27
CA ASN A 61 0.82 -6.97 9.04
C ASN A 61 1.13 -6.58 7.58
N GLY A 62 0.40 -7.16 6.61
CA GLY A 62 0.53 -6.81 5.20
C GLY A 62 0.15 -5.35 4.93
N GLN A 63 -0.97 -4.90 5.50
CA GLN A 63 -1.41 -3.52 5.47
C GLN A 63 -0.38 -2.56 6.10
N GLN A 64 0.35 -3.00 7.12
CA GLN A 64 1.38 -2.21 7.81
C GLN A 64 2.77 -2.35 7.19
N LEU A 65 2.89 -3.02 6.03
CA LEU A 65 4.14 -3.25 5.31
C LEU A 65 5.23 -3.91 6.17
N ARG A 66 4.82 -4.82 7.07
CA ARG A 66 5.73 -5.46 8.04
C ARG A 66 6.46 -6.69 7.49
N TYR A 67 5.99 -7.25 6.39
CA TYR A 67 6.61 -8.43 5.79
C TYR A 67 7.82 -8.05 4.96
N ASP A 68 8.79 -8.98 4.92
CA ASP A 68 9.80 -8.93 3.87
C ASP A 68 9.13 -9.12 2.50
N SER A 69 9.61 -8.37 1.50
CA SER A 69 9.09 -8.41 0.14
C SER A 69 9.12 -9.80 -0.51
N LEU A 70 9.99 -10.70 -0.05
CA LEU A 70 10.06 -12.09 -0.49
C LEU A 70 8.91 -12.95 0.08
N GLU A 71 8.48 -12.69 1.32
CA GLU A 71 7.41 -13.42 1.99
C GLU A 71 6.03 -12.98 1.48
N TYR A 72 5.81 -11.67 1.48
CA TYR A 72 4.61 -11.02 0.99
C TYR A 72 4.90 -9.55 0.65
N ASN A 73 4.52 -9.13 -0.54
CA ASN A 73 4.65 -7.75 -0.98
C ASN A 73 3.28 -7.18 -1.36
N LEU A 74 2.77 -6.22 -0.57
CA LEU A 74 1.48 -5.58 -0.82
C LEU A 74 1.36 -4.99 -2.23
N LEU A 75 2.48 -4.61 -2.85
CA LEU A 75 2.55 -3.97 -4.17
C LEU A 75 2.42 -4.96 -5.33
N HIS A 76 2.56 -6.26 -5.09
CA HIS A 76 2.47 -7.28 -6.14
C HIS A 76 1.60 -8.49 -5.80
N ASP A 77 1.28 -8.70 -4.53
CA ASP A 77 0.65 -9.92 -4.06
C ASP A 77 -0.80 -9.71 -3.66
N SER A 78 -1.64 -10.62 -4.15
CA SER A 78 -3.00 -10.80 -3.65
C SER A 78 -3.00 -11.29 -2.21
N MET A 79 -3.90 -10.76 -1.37
CA MET A 79 -4.11 -11.28 -0.01
C MET A 79 -4.72 -12.69 0.02
N ILE A 80 -5.13 -13.24 -1.12
CA ILE A 80 -5.42 -14.67 -1.27
C ILE A 80 -4.18 -15.51 -0.91
N ARG A 81 -2.96 -15.03 -1.20
CA ARG A 81 -1.71 -15.70 -0.80
C ARG A 81 -1.62 -15.83 0.72
N LEU A 82 -1.99 -14.79 1.48
CA LEU A 82 -2.04 -14.83 2.94
C LEU A 82 -3.12 -15.80 3.42
N GLN A 83 -4.27 -15.81 2.72
CA GLN A 83 -5.37 -16.73 3.02
C GLN A 83 -4.93 -18.19 2.89
N ASP A 84 -4.25 -18.53 1.79
CA ASP A 84 -3.74 -19.86 1.50
C ASP A 84 -2.62 -20.26 2.47
N THR A 85 -1.71 -19.34 2.78
CA THR A 85 -0.59 -19.58 3.71
C THR A 85 -1.10 -19.91 5.12
N VAL A 86 -2.11 -19.18 5.60
CA VAL A 86 -2.77 -19.45 6.89
C VAL A 86 -3.70 -20.67 6.80
N GLY A 87 -4.19 -20.97 5.60
CA GLY A 87 -5.14 -22.06 5.32
C GLY A 87 -6.55 -21.78 5.85
N VAL A 88 -6.98 -20.52 5.92
CA VAL A 88 -8.36 -20.18 6.30
C VAL A 88 -9.29 -20.37 5.09
N SER A 89 -10.47 -20.96 5.29
CA SER A 89 -11.42 -21.15 4.18
C SER A 89 -12.08 -19.84 3.79
N SER A 90 -12.51 -19.72 2.53
CA SER A 90 -13.22 -18.52 2.07
C SER A 90 -14.54 -18.28 2.82
N ASP A 91 -15.22 -19.33 3.28
CA ASP A 91 -16.42 -19.17 4.11
C ASP A 91 -16.08 -18.57 5.48
N ALA A 92 -14.99 -19.01 6.11
CA ALA A 92 -14.53 -18.42 7.37
C ALA A 92 -14.03 -16.98 7.18
N VAL A 93 -13.52 -16.61 6.01
CA VAL A 93 -13.21 -15.21 5.66
C VAL A 93 -14.49 -14.38 5.49
N ARG A 94 -15.53 -14.94 4.86
CA ARG A 94 -16.84 -14.27 4.76
C ARG A 94 -17.45 -14.01 6.12
N ASP A 95 -17.35 -14.94 7.06
CA ASP A 95 -17.83 -14.73 8.43
C ASP A 95 -17.14 -13.52 9.11
N LEU A 96 -15.85 -13.29 8.84
CA LEU A 96 -15.12 -12.11 9.34
C LEU A 96 -15.60 -10.81 8.70
N ILE A 97 -15.97 -10.87 7.41
CA ILE A 97 -16.52 -9.72 6.67
C ILE A 97 -17.92 -9.38 7.18
N ASP A 98 -18.78 -10.40 7.31
CA ASP A 98 -20.15 -10.24 7.78
C ASP A 98 -20.21 -9.71 9.23
N ALA A 99 -19.18 -10.01 10.04
CA ALA A 99 -19.03 -9.48 11.39
C ALA A 99 -18.31 -8.12 11.47
N ASP A 100 -18.03 -7.46 10.35
CA ASP A 100 -17.32 -6.17 10.27
C ASP A 100 -15.95 -6.19 10.97
N LEU A 101 -15.26 -7.34 10.93
CA LEU A 101 -13.87 -7.48 11.41
C LEU A 101 -12.85 -7.32 10.29
N LEU A 102 -13.28 -7.61 9.08
CA LEU A 102 -12.50 -7.51 7.85
C LEU A 102 -13.34 -6.82 6.79
N ARG A 103 -12.74 -5.96 5.97
CA ARG A 103 -13.39 -5.39 4.80
C ARG A 103 -12.72 -5.94 3.55
N ASP A 104 -13.53 -6.37 2.58
CA ASP A 104 -13.08 -6.58 1.19
C ASP A 104 -12.98 -5.21 0.53
N ASP A 105 -11.76 -4.73 0.28
CA ASP A 105 -11.55 -3.38 -0.26
C ASP A 105 -11.75 -3.37 -1.78
N THR A 106 -11.00 -4.22 -2.47
CA THR A 106 -10.95 -4.24 -3.93
C THR A 106 -10.44 -5.57 -4.45
N ASP A 107 -10.85 -5.91 -5.67
CA ASP A 107 -10.31 -7.00 -6.48
C ASP A 107 -9.33 -6.50 -7.56
N HIS A 108 -9.13 -5.18 -7.65
CA HIS A 108 -8.25 -4.55 -8.61
C HIS A 108 -7.15 -3.75 -7.88
N PRO A 109 -5.86 -4.01 -8.18
CA PRO A 109 -5.36 -4.92 -9.21
C PRO A 109 -5.44 -6.41 -8.86
N TYR A 110 -5.61 -6.71 -7.58
CA TYR A 110 -5.88 -8.04 -7.02
C TYR A 110 -6.60 -7.88 -5.70
N ARG A 111 -7.00 -9.00 -5.10
CA ARG A 111 -7.72 -9.02 -3.82
C ARG A 111 -6.92 -8.34 -2.71
N LEU A 112 -7.51 -7.30 -2.14
CA LEU A 112 -7.06 -6.63 -0.93
C LEU A 112 -8.15 -6.66 0.14
N TYR A 113 -7.72 -6.92 1.37
CA TYR A 113 -8.54 -6.80 2.56
C TYR A 113 -7.98 -5.74 3.50
N THR A 114 -8.84 -5.09 4.28
CA THR A 114 -8.45 -4.21 5.39
C THR A 114 -8.99 -4.75 6.70
N VAL A 115 -8.17 -4.77 7.75
CA VAL A 115 -8.65 -5.09 9.09
C VAL A 115 -9.34 -3.86 9.70
N THR A 116 -10.60 -4.02 10.04
CA THR A 116 -11.40 -2.93 10.63
C THR A 116 -10.93 -2.64 12.07
N PRO A 117 -11.36 -1.52 12.67
CA PRO A 117 -11.13 -1.28 14.10
C PRO A 117 -11.64 -2.42 15.01
N GLY A 118 -12.75 -3.06 14.63
CA GLY A 118 -13.29 -4.23 15.32
C GLY A 118 -12.35 -5.44 15.21
N GLY A 119 -11.89 -5.75 14.00
CA GLY A 119 -10.95 -6.85 13.76
C GLY A 119 -9.63 -6.68 14.50
N ARG A 120 -9.10 -5.45 14.53
CA ARG A 120 -7.88 -5.13 15.30
C ARG A 120 -8.06 -5.37 16.79
N SER A 121 -9.20 -4.97 17.33
CA SER A 121 -9.55 -5.21 18.74
C SER A 121 -9.57 -6.71 19.04
N VAL A 122 -10.12 -7.51 18.13
CA VAL A 122 -10.18 -8.98 18.25
C VAL A 122 -8.78 -9.61 18.31
N ILE A 123 -7.82 -9.14 17.52
CA ILE A 123 -6.43 -9.67 17.52
C ILE A 123 -5.51 -9.03 18.56
N GLY A 124 -6.05 -8.19 19.45
CA GLY A 124 -5.27 -7.52 20.49
C GLY A 124 -4.39 -6.36 19.99
N GLU A 125 -4.61 -5.90 18.75
CA GLU A 125 -3.99 -4.71 18.18
C GLU A 125 -4.80 -3.47 18.61
N SER A 126 -4.66 -3.09 19.88
CA SER A 126 -5.22 -1.85 20.42
C SER A 126 -4.13 -0.78 20.58
N TYR A 127 -4.46 0.46 20.21
CA TYR A 127 -3.51 1.57 20.20
C TYR A 127 -3.79 2.62 21.28
N ARG A 128 -2.71 3.24 21.77
CA ARG A 128 -2.76 4.43 22.62
C ARG A 128 -2.62 5.66 21.73
N GLN A 129 -3.67 6.48 21.66
CA GLN A 129 -3.65 7.76 20.94
C GLN A 129 -2.40 8.59 21.32
N GLY A 130 -1.65 9.07 20.32
CA GLY A 130 -0.52 9.99 20.48
C GLY A 130 0.90 9.37 20.49
N VAL A 131 1.05 8.04 20.40
CA VAL A 131 2.38 7.38 20.32
C VAL A 131 2.63 6.74 18.94
N ASP A 132 1.56 6.27 18.29
CA ASP A 132 1.62 5.47 17.07
C ASP A 132 1.21 6.23 15.79
N CYS A 133 0.72 7.47 15.93
CA CYS A 133 0.52 8.41 14.83
C CYS A 133 1.68 9.40 14.85
N ARG A 134 2.71 9.15 14.04
CA ARG A 134 3.86 10.06 13.88
C ARG A 134 3.85 10.64 12.48
N HIS A 135 4.55 11.76 12.31
CA HIS A 135 4.92 12.27 10.99
C HIS A 135 5.52 11.13 10.15
N GLY A 136 4.99 10.92 8.94
CA GLY A 136 5.41 9.81 8.08
C GLY A 136 4.68 8.47 8.28
N ALA A 137 3.62 8.41 9.08
CA ALA A 137 2.78 7.21 9.22
C ALA A 137 1.30 7.48 8.89
N GLY A 138 0.68 6.55 8.17
CA GLY A 138 -0.73 6.61 7.77
C GLY A 138 -1.73 6.61 8.92
N ASP A 139 -3.01 6.87 8.61
CA ASP A 139 -4.06 6.84 9.64
C ASP A 139 -4.38 5.39 10.06
N LEU A 140 -4.79 5.20 11.31
CA LEU A 140 -5.19 3.90 11.86
C LEU A 140 -6.40 3.31 11.14
N LYS A 141 -7.19 4.11 10.42
CA LYS A 141 -8.35 3.65 9.63
C LYS A 141 -8.06 3.55 8.14
N GLU A 142 -6.83 3.78 7.74
CA GLU A 142 -6.38 3.65 6.37
C GLU A 142 -6.68 2.25 5.83
N SER A 143 -6.98 2.16 4.54
CA SER A 143 -7.19 0.89 3.87
C SER A 143 -5.90 0.36 3.27
N SER A 144 -5.80 -0.97 3.10
CA SER A 144 -4.74 -1.61 2.31
C SER A 144 -4.70 -1.07 0.87
N GLU A 145 -5.85 -0.71 0.32
CA GLU A 145 -5.96 -0.05 -0.99
C GLU A 145 -5.26 1.32 -1.01
N HIS A 146 -5.43 2.14 0.04
CA HIS A 146 -4.76 3.44 0.16
C HIS A 146 -3.25 3.27 0.34
N VAL A 147 -2.85 2.36 1.25
CA VAL A 147 -1.43 2.05 1.48
C VAL A 147 -0.75 1.59 0.19
N LEU A 148 -1.42 0.75 -0.61
CA LEU A 148 -0.92 0.34 -1.92
C LEU A 148 -0.69 1.55 -2.83
N ALA A 149 -1.69 2.43 -2.97
CA ALA A 149 -1.59 3.59 -3.84
C ALA A 149 -0.48 4.56 -3.40
N VAL A 150 -0.37 4.82 -2.09
CA VAL A 150 0.70 5.65 -1.51
C VAL A 150 2.08 5.06 -1.77
N GLU A 151 2.29 3.77 -1.50
CA GLU A 151 3.63 3.18 -1.65
C GLU A 151 4.07 3.09 -3.11
N VAL A 152 3.15 2.74 -4.01
CA VAL A 152 3.44 2.70 -5.44
C VAL A 152 3.80 4.10 -5.95
N ALA A 153 3.08 5.13 -5.52
CA ALA A 153 3.36 6.51 -5.89
C ALA A 153 4.68 7.01 -5.29
N ARG A 154 5.00 6.63 -4.05
CA ARG A 154 6.28 6.94 -3.41
C ARG A 154 7.45 6.38 -4.21
N LEU A 155 7.39 5.09 -4.57
CA LEU A 155 8.43 4.45 -5.38
C LEU A 155 8.57 5.09 -6.76
N TYR A 156 7.46 5.44 -7.41
CA TYR A 156 7.49 6.18 -8.66
C TYR A 156 8.21 7.53 -8.52
N LEU A 157 7.90 8.31 -7.48
CA LEU A 157 8.56 9.59 -7.25
C LEU A 157 10.06 9.43 -6.96
N GLU A 158 10.44 8.41 -6.19
CA GLU A 158 11.84 8.09 -5.92
C GLU A 158 12.59 7.75 -7.21
N GLN A 159 11.98 6.96 -8.08
CA GLN A 159 12.58 6.55 -9.35
C GLN A 159 12.66 7.71 -10.37
N GLU A 160 11.57 8.44 -10.57
CA GLU A 160 11.47 9.44 -11.65
C GLU A 160 12.12 10.78 -11.25
N TYR A 161 12.01 11.17 -9.97
CA TYR A 161 12.44 12.49 -9.52
C TYR A 161 13.66 12.44 -8.61
N VAL A 162 13.76 11.53 -7.64
CA VAL A 162 14.95 11.51 -6.74
C VAL A 162 16.17 10.92 -7.46
N ALA A 163 16.00 9.86 -8.23
CA ALA A 163 17.11 9.25 -8.97
C ALA A 163 17.56 10.09 -10.19
N ASN A 164 16.75 11.07 -10.61
CA ASN A 164 17.05 11.96 -11.72
C ASN A 164 17.85 13.20 -11.23
N PRO A 165 19.13 13.35 -11.60
CA PRO A 165 19.96 14.45 -11.11
C PRO A 165 19.54 15.84 -11.62
N GLU A 166 18.67 15.92 -12.63
CA GLU A 166 18.14 17.19 -13.16
C GLU A 166 16.85 17.62 -12.44
N SER A 167 16.26 16.74 -11.64
CA SER A 167 15.09 17.04 -10.82
C SER A 167 15.49 17.87 -9.60
N PRO A 168 14.68 18.86 -9.19
CA PRO A 168 14.91 19.61 -7.95
C PRO A 168 14.55 18.80 -6.69
N VAL A 169 13.89 17.66 -6.83
CA VAL A 169 13.44 16.83 -5.70
C VAL A 169 14.62 16.09 -5.08
N SER A 170 14.77 16.20 -3.76
CA SER A 170 15.81 15.51 -2.98
C SER A 170 15.26 14.36 -2.14
N THR A 171 13.99 14.42 -1.72
CA THR A 171 13.38 13.40 -0.85
C THR A 171 11.88 13.29 -1.11
N VAL A 172 11.34 12.10 -0.86
CA VAL A 172 9.90 11.83 -0.91
C VAL A 172 9.43 11.46 0.49
N VAL A 173 8.35 12.10 0.95
CA VAL A 173 7.81 11.92 2.31
C VAL A 173 6.32 11.57 2.20
N PRO A 174 5.92 10.31 2.50
CA PRO A 174 4.51 9.98 2.63
C PRO A 174 3.93 10.60 3.91
N TYR A 175 2.62 10.84 3.93
CA TYR A 175 1.87 11.38 5.07
C TYR A 175 2.48 12.69 5.59
N PHE A 176 2.69 13.64 4.69
CA PHE A 176 3.37 14.90 4.97
C PHE A 176 2.41 15.93 5.58
N ASP A 177 2.66 16.30 6.84
CA ASP A 177 1.86 17.30 7.55
C ASP A 177 2.15 18.71 7.01
N ILE A 178 1.11 19.41 6.56
CA ILE A 178 1.20 20.80 6.10
C ILE A 178 1.02 21.74 7.31
N ASP A 179 -0.07 21.57 8.05
CA ASP A 179 -0.40 22.31 9.27
C ASP A 179 -1.38 21.51 10.17
N GLU A 180 -1.95 22.16 11.19
CA GLU A 180 -2.87 21.51 12.13
C GLU A 180 -4.12 20.97 11.41
N GLY A 181 -4.10 19.67 11.14
CA GLY A 181 -5.23 18.92 10.59
C GLY A 181 -5.26 18.80 9.07
N ARG A 182 -4.25 19.31 8.34
CA ARG A 182 -4.11 19.09 6.89
C ARG A 182 -2.82 18.37 6.57
N ARG A 183 -2.94 17.30 5.77
CA ARG A 183 -1.86 16.40 5.40
C ARG A 183 -1.98 16.04 3.93
N LEU A 184 -0.84 15.95 3.25
CA LEU A 184 -0.73 15.33 1.93
C LEU A 184 -0.49 13.84 2.10
N ASP A 185 -1.04 13.02 1.20
CA ASP A 185 -0.64 11.62 1.14
C ASP A 185 0.84 11.46 0.82
N ILE A 186 1.38 12.26 -0.11
CA ILE A 186 2.84 12.31 -0.36
C ILE A 186 3.27 13.72 -0.76
N ALA A 187 4.42 14.13 -0.24
CA ALA A 187 5.14 15.32 -0.69
C ALA A 187 6.53 14.94 -1.21
N ALA A 188 6.89 15.42 -2.41
CA ALA A 188 8.26 15.40 -2.90
C ALA A 188 8.90 16.77 -2.61
N LEU A 189 9.98 16.77 -1.84
CA LEU A 189 10.60 17.99 -1.31
C LEU A 189 11.95 18.26 -1.97
N ASP A 190 12.30 19.53 -2.13
CA ASP A 190 13.66 19.93 -2.51
C ASP A 190 14.64 19.92 -1.31
N GLU A 191 15.88 20.34 -1.53
CA GLU A 191 16.92 20.40 -0.47
C GLU A 191 16.58 21.40 0.65
N SER A 192 15.70 22.37 0.39
CA SER A 192 15.25 23.36 1.38
C SER A 192 14.06 22.85 2.21
N GLY A 193 13.43 21.75 1.78
CA GLY A 193 12.23 21.20 2.38
C GLY A 193 10.93 21.78 1.81
N ASP A 194 11.00 22.50 0.69
CA ASP A 194 9.81 23.04 0.02
C ASP A 194 9.15 21.95 -0.84
N VAL A 195 7.81 21.91 -0.84
CA VAL A 195 7.03 20.94 -1.61
C VAL A 195 7.11 21.30 -3.10
N ARG A 196 7.80 20.46 -3.88
CA ARG A 196 7.88 20.60 -5.35
C ARG A 196 6.79 19.80 -6.04
N ILE A 197 6.39 18.67 -5.47
CA ILE A 197 5.32 17.81 -6.01
C ILE A 197 4.40 17.41 -4.87
N ALA A 198 3.10 17.61 -5.05
CA ALA A 198 2.06 17.10 -4.15
C ALA A 198 1.34 15.93 -4.79
N VAL A 199 1.07 14.88 -4.01
CA VAL A 199 0.32 13.71 -4.46
C VAL A 199 -0.80 13.37 -3.49
N GLU A 200 -1.97 13.06 -4.04
CA GLU A 200 -3.08 12.43 -3.32
C GLU A 200 -3.40 11.07 -3.94
N ALA A 201 -3.51 10.06 -3.07
CA ALA A 201 -3.95 8.73 -3.43
C ALA A 201 -5.47 8.64 -3.24
N GLU A 202 -6.21 9.03 -4.26
CA GLU A 202 -7.66 9.18 -4.15
C GLU A 202 -8.38 7.85 -4.23
N ARG A 203 -9.20 7.60 -3.21
CA ARG A 203 -10.14 6.47 -3.17
C ARG A 203 -11.54 6.96 -3.45
N VAL A 204 -12.01 6.70 -4.66
CA VAL A 204 -13.38 7.01 -5.07
C VAL A 204 -14.37 6.23 -4.19
N ASN A 205 -15.04 6.96 -3.31
CA ASN A 205 -16.02 6.44 -2.38
C ASN A 205 -17.24 7.38 -2.31
N ASN A 206 -18.16 7.13 -1.39
CA ASN A 206 -19.40 7.91 -1.28
C ASN A 206 -19.20 9.40 -0.94
N ASP A 207 -18.01 9.80 -0.50
CA ASP A 207 -17.67 11.19 -0.15
C ASP A 207 -16.83 11.91 -1.23
N ILE A 208 -16.63 11.29 -2.39
CA ILE A 208 -15.82 11.87 -3.49
C ILE A 208 -16.27 13.29 -3.85
N ALA A 209 -17.58 13.57 -3.80
CA ALA A 209 -18.15 14.88 -4.17
C ALA A 209 -17.69 16.05 -3.28
N ARG A 210 -17.11 15.77 -2.11
CA ARG A 210 -16.56 16.76 -1.18
C ARG A 210 -15.06 16.58 -0.97
N ALA A 211 -14.61 15.34 -0.76
CA ALA A 211 -13.20 15.03 -0.54
C ALA A 211 -12.32 15.52 -1.69
N VAL A 212 -12.67 15.19 -2.94
CA VAL A 212 -11.86 15.55 -4.11
C VAL A 212 -11.70 17.07 -4.29
N PRO A 213 -12.77 17.90 -4.24
CA PRO A 213 -12.60 19.35 -4.29
C PRO A 213 -11.78 19.91 -3.14
N ASP A 214 -11.95 19.40 -1.92
CA ASP A 214 -11.20 19.86 -0.75
C ASP A 214 -9.70 19.51 -0.88
N ASP A 215 -9.37 18.30 -1.33
CA ASP A 215 -8.00 17.86 -1.56
C ASP A 215 -7.35 18.58 -2.75
N TYR A 216 -8.11 18.86 -3.81
CA TYR A 216 -7.67 19.74 -4.89
C TYR A 216 -7.30 21.13 -4.36
N ASP A 217 -8.20 21.77 -3.61
CA ASP A 217 -7.99 23.13 -3.11
C ASP A 217 -6.82 23.16 -2.10
N LYS A 218 -6.66 22.08 -1.32
CA LYS A 218 -5.52 21.87 -0.41
C LYS A 218 -4.20 21.83 -1.17
N MET A 219 -4.08 21.01 -2.21
CA MET A 219 -2.86 20.92 -3.02
C MET A 219 -2.57 22.19 -3.80
N ALA A 220 -3.60 22.78 -4.41
CA ALA A 220 -3.47 24.04 -5.15
C ALA A 220 -2.97 25.19 -4.26
N ALA A 221 -3.36 25.22 -2.98
CA ALA A 221 -2.91 26.24 -2.03
C ALA A 221 -1.42 26.15 -1.67
N ILE A 222 -0.77 25.01 -1.91
CA ILE A 222 0.67 24.81 -1.69
C ILE A 222 1.49 25.40 -2.84
N ASP A 223 0.89 25.50 -4.03
CA ASP A 223 1.53 25.96 -5.28
C ASP A 223 2.81 25.15 -5.65
N PRO A 224 2.73 23.81 -5.72
CA PRO A 224 3.87 22.98 -6.14
C PRO A 224 4.09 23.08 -7.66
N ASP A 225 5.24 22.62 -8.14
CA ASP A 225 5.52 22.54 -9.58
C ASP A 225 4.56 21.58 -10.29
N GLU A 226 4.23 20.46 -9.62
CA GLU A 226 3.35 19.42 -10.14
C GLU A 226 2.40 18.89 -9.06
N VAL A 227 1.18 18.56 -9.48
CA VAL A 227 0.17 17.90 -8.64
C VAL A 227 -0.29 16.62 -9.31
N ILE A 228 -0.07 15.48 -8.65
CA ILE A 228 -0.37 14.16 -9.20
C ILE A 228 -1.49 13.52 -8.39
N TRP A 229 -2.52 13.05 -9.06
CA TRP A 229 -3.56 12.23 -8.46
C TRP A 229 -3.27 10.77 -8.78
N VAL A 230 -3.25 9.91 -7.78
CA VAL A 230 -3.12 8.46 -7.97
C VAL A 230 -4.46 7.83 -7.64
N VAL A 231 -4.99 7.06 -8.58
CA VAL A 231 -6.32 6.44 -8.47
C VAL A 231 -6.22 4.94 -8.73
N MET A 232 -7.20 4.17 -8.27
CA MET A 232 -7.14 2.73 -8.41
C MET A 232 -7.38 2.28 -9.85
N THR A 233 -8.37 2.88 -10.53
CA THR A 233 -8.77 2.50 -11.88
C THR A 233 -8.82 3.68 -12.85
N ILE A 234 -8.97 3.36 -14.14
CA ILE A 234 -9.25 4.37 -15.17
C ILE A 234 -10.61 5.03 -14.92
N ASP A 235 -11.62 4.26 -14.49
CA ASP A 235 -12.95 4.81 -14.22
C ASP A 235 -12.92 5.80 -13.05
N ASP A 236 -12.14 5.50 -12.00
CA ASP A 236 -11.92 6.42 -10.88
C ASP A 236 -11.30 7.73 -11.35
N ALA A 237 -10.37 7.68 -12.31
CA ALA A 237 -9.79 8.90 -12.88
C ALA A 237 -10.86 9.80 -13.53
N HIS A 238 -11.83 9.19 -14.22
CA HIS A 238 -12.95 9.93 -14.81
C HIS A 238 -13.92 10.45 -13.76
N ASP A 239 -14.16 9.70 -12.69
CA ASP A 239 -15.04 10.11 -11.59
C ASP A 239 -14.45 11.34 -10.85
N VAL A 240 -13.15 11.32 -10.55
CA VAL A 240 -12.44 12.48 -9.97
C VAL A 240 -12.56 13.69 -10.90
N LEU A 241 -12.30 13.52 -12.20
CA LEU A 241 -12.40 14.61 -13.16
C LEU A 241 -13.83 15.15 -13.29
N GLU A 242 -14.83 14.28 -13.27
CA GLU A 242 -16.25 14.65 -13.33
C GLU A 242 -16.65 15.50 -12.12
N VAL A 243 -16.20 15.12 -10.92
CA VAL A 243 -16.44 15.89 -9.69
C VAL A 243 -15.75 17.26 -9.75
N LEU A 244 -14.51 17.34 -10.23
CA LEU A 244 -13.81 18.63 -10.33
C LEU A 244 -14.40 19.54 -11.43
N ASN A 245 -14.95 18.96 -12.50
CA ASN A 245 -15.58 19.69 -13.59
C ASN A 245 -16.99 20.18 -13.23
N ASN A 246 -17.73 19.38 -12.46
CA ASN A 246 -19.10 19.67 -12.05
C ASN A 246 -19.29 19.43 -10.54
N PRO A 247 -18.66 20.25 -9.68
CA PRO A 247 -18.68 20.03 -8.25
C PRO A 247 -20.06 20.28 -7.64
N LEU A 248 -20.36 19.58 -6.55
CA LEU A 248 -21.59 19.77 -5.79
C LEU A 248 -21.70 21.22 -5.26
N GLU A 249 -20.56 21.78 -4.85
CA GLU A 249 -20.44 23.12 -4.28
C GLU A 249 -19.22 23.87 -4.86
N GLY A 250 -19.37 25.18 -5.06
CA GLY A 250 -18.29 26.04 -5.57
C GLY A 250 -18.19 26.08 -7.09
N SER A 251 -17.08 26.62 -7.58
CA SER A 251 -16.81 26.73 -9.03
C SER A 251 -16.08 25.47 -9.53
N PRO A 252 -16.21 25.10 -10.82
CA PRO A 252 -15.38 24.07 -11.42
C PRO A 252 -13.88 24.34 -11.19
N ARG A 253 -13.13 23.30 -10.84
CA ARG A 253 -11.67 23.33 -10.66
C ARG A 253 -10.94 23.00 -11.95
N VAL A 254 -11.58 22.21 -12.82
CA VAL A 254 -11.09 21.87 -14.15
C VAL A 254 -12.16 22.19 -15.20
N GLU A 255 -11.77 22.68 -16.36
CA GLU A 255 -12.72 23.08 -17.41
C GLU A 255 -13.12 21.93 -18.36
N LYS A 256 -12.23 20.94 -18.50
CA LYS A 256 -12.38 19.87 -19.51
C LYS A 256 -12.89 18.59 -18.88
N SER A 257 -13.75 17.92 -19.64
CA SER A 257 -14.10 16.52 -19.45
C SER A 257 -13.68 15.71 -20.69
N TYR A 258 -13.47 14.42 -20.51
CA TYR A 258 -13.09 13.49 -21.57
C TYR A 258 -14.13 12.37 -21.67
N ALA A 259 -14.22 11.71 -22.83
CA ALA A 259 -15.02 10.49 -22.93
C ALA A 259 -14.41 9.42 -21.99
N ARG A 260 -15.24 8.63 -21.29
CA ARG A 260 -14.77 7.58 -20.36
C ARG A 260 -13.80 6.55 -20.95
N THR A 261 -13.81 6.39 -22.28
CA THR A 261 -12.85 5.51 -23.00
C THR A 261 -11.48 6.15 -23.21
N THR A 262 -11.33 7.44 -22.92
CA THR A 262 -10.06 8.17 -23.04
C THR A 262 -9.15 7.73 -21.90
N LEU A 263 -7.91 7.37 -22.21
CA LEU A 263 -6.97 6.99 -21.17
C LEU A 263 -6.53 8.24 -20.38
N PRO A 264 -6.35 8.14 -19.05
CA PRO A 264 -5.96 9.28 -18.22
C PRO A 264 -4.73 10.05 -18.72
N GLN A 265 -3.78 9.37 -19.35
CA GLN A 265 -2.52 9.97 -19.81
C GLN A 265 -2.67 10.76 -21.11
N GLN A 266 -3.86 10.73 -21.70
CA GLN A 266 -4.26 11.58 -22.81
C GLN A 266 -4.94 12.86 -22.33
N PHE A 267 -5.21 12.97 -21.02
CA PHE A 267 -5.77 14.18 -20.44
C PHE A 267 -4.76 15.32 -20.57
N ARG A 268 -5.29 16.52 -20.74
CA ARG A 268 -4.54 17.78 -20.84
C ARG A 268 -5.09 18.70 -19.78
N LEU A 269 -4.67 18.40 -18.55
CA LEU A 269 -5.02 19.05 -17.32
C LEU A 269 -4.04 20.22 -17.16
N ASP A 270 -4.59 21.43 -17.04
CA ASP A 270 -3.84 22.67 -16.85
C ASP A 270 -4.55 23.41 -15.73
N ALA A 271 -4.34 22.89 -14.51
CA ALA A 271 -5.09 23.25 -13.32
C ALA A 271 -4.16 23.21 -12.10
N PRO A 272 -4.15 24.25 -11.23
CA PRO A 272 -3.20 24.34 -10.10
C PRO A 272 -3.18 23.14 -9.15
N GLY A 273 -4.31 22.46 -8.97
CA GLY A 273 -4.44 21.28 -8.10
C GLY A 273 -4.48 19.96 -8.85
N MET A 274 -4.17 19.93 -10.15
CA MET A 274 -4.21 18.71 -10.96
C MET A 274 -3.39 18.88 -12.26
N ALA A 275 -2.15 18.38 -12.23
CA ALA A 275 -1.28 18.29 -13.41
C ALA A 275 -1.39 16.93 -14.10
N ASP A 276 -1.51 15.83 -13.34
CA ASP A 276 -1.70 14.49 -13.88
C ASP A 276 -2.62 13.64 -12.99
N ILE A 277 -3.19 12.58 -13.59
CA ILE A 277 -3.97 11.56 -12.88
C ILE A 277 -3.60 10.17 -13.40
N ILE A 278 -3.05 9.35 -12.51
CA ILE A 278 -2.33 8.13 -12.87
C ILE A 278 -2.97 6.93 -12.16
N PRO A 279 -3.49 5.94 -12.90
CA PRO A 279 -3.94 4.69 -12.30
C PRO A 279 -2.79 3.90 -11.66
N VAL A 280 -3.02 3.29 -10.50
CA VAL A 280 -2.05 2.49 -9.73
C VAL A 280 -1.39 1.43 -10.60
N ASP A 281 -2.14 0.74 -11.44
CA ASP A 281 -1.61 -0.29 -12.34
C ASP A 281 -0.55 0.24 -13.31
N ARG A 282 -0.62 1.52 -13.69
CA ARG A 282 0.42 2.10 -14.54
C ARG A 282 1.72 2.25 -13.78
N LEU A 283 1.66 2.76 -12.56
CA LEU A 283 2.84 2.97 -11.72
C LEU A 283 3.48 1.63 -11.32
N ARG A 284 2.67 0.62 -10.99
CA ARG A 284 3.13 -0.74 -10.64
C ARG A 284 3.84 -1.47 -11.79
N ASN A 285 3.43 -1.21 -13.03
CA ASN A 285 3.95 -1.89 -14.21
C ASN A 285 5.04 -1.09 -14.92
N GLN A 286 5.51 0.03 -14.36
CA GLN A 286 6.69 0.69 -14.89
C GLN A 286 7.91 -0.23 -14.67
N PRO A 287 8.67 -0.54 -15.73
CA PRO A 287 9.91 -1.27 -15.55
C PRO A 287 10.85 -0.43 -14.68
N GLY A 288 11.25 -0.95 -13.53
CA GLY A 288 12.49 -0.52 -12.89
C GLY A 288 13.63 -0.86 -13.84
N GLU A 289 14.37 0.14 -14.30
CA GLU A 289 15.61 -0.08 -15.06
C GLU A 289 16.69 -0.74 -14.19
#